data_AF-A0A819EL17-F1
#
_entry.id   AF-A0A819EL17-F1
#
_cell.length_a   1.000
_cell.length_b   1.000
_cell.length_c   1.000
_cell.angle_alpha   90.00
_cell.angle_beta   90.00
_cell.angle_gamma   90.00
#
_symmetry.space_group_name_H-M   'P 1'
#
loop_
_entity.id
_entity.type
_entity.pdbx_description
1 polymer ?
#
loop_
_entity_poly.entity_id
_entity_poly.type
_entity_poly.pdbx_seq_one_letter_code
_entity_poly.pdbx_strand_id
1 'polypeptide(L)'
;MGGVAVLLAGDFRQTLPAIPKGTMADELKACLNASNHWRYVHNLELTTNMRVHLHGDLCAGRFAQELLTLSDGKVRVDPASGLISIPENFCNIVQSVEELKTSVLSNIRHHFNDHKWLCERAILAPKNDSVNAINLQIQ
;
A
#
# COMPACT_ATOMS: atom_id res chain seq x y z
N MET A 1 2.10 -34.99 -6.04
CA MET A 1 2.08 -34.29 -4.74
C MET A 1 1.25 -35.12 -3.77
N GLY A 2 1.88 -35.57 -2.69
CA GLY A 2 1.29 -36.47 -1.71
C GLY A 2 0.60 -35.71 -0.60
N GLY A 3 -0.72 -35.91 -0.46
CA GLY A 3 -1.51 -35.86 0.78
C GLY A 3 -1.56 -34.59 1.63
N VAL A 4 -0.75 -33.56 1.36
CA VAL A 4 -0.67 -32.35 2.22
C VAL A 4 -1.71 -31.33 1.78
N ALA A 5 -2.57 -30.92 2.72
CA ALA A 5 -3.43 -29.77 2.56
C ALA A 5 -2.60 -28.48 2.70
N VAL A 6 -2.72 -27.57 1.73
CA VAL A 6 -2.02 -26.28 1.73
C VAL A 6 -3.06 -25.17 1.78
N LEU A 7 -2.93 -24.27 2.76
CA LEU A 7 -3.70 -23.03 2.84
C LEU A 7 -2.78 -21.86 2.48
N LEU A 8 -3.18 -21.09 1.47
CA LEU A 8 -2.49 -19.88 1.05
C LEU A 8 -3.30 -18.69 1.53
N ALA A 9 -2.65 -17.78 2.26
CA ALA A 9 -3.25 -16.56 2.76
C ALA A 9 -2.40 -15.37 2.33
N GLY A 10 -3.05 -14.34 1.81
CA GLY A 10 -2.37 -13.15 1.31
C GLY A 10 -3.38 -12.16 0.74
N ASP A 11 -2.88 -11.01 0.30
CA ASP A 11 -3.66 -9.97 -0.34
C ASP A 11 -3.17 -9.79 -1.78
N PHE A 12 -4.05 -10.09 -2.75
CA PHE A 12 -3.75 -10.01 -4.18
C PHE A 12 -3.65 -8.57 -4.69
N ARG A 13 -3.95 -7.58 -3.84
CA ARG A 13 -3.75 -6.15 -4.13
C ARG A 13 -2.38 -5.65 -3.65
N GLN A 14 -1.53 -6.54 -3.11
CA GLN A 14 -0.14 -6.21 -2.78
C GLN A 14 0.73 -6.03 -4.04
N THR A 15 1.87 -5.36 -3.88
CA THR A 15 2.85 -5.17 -4.95
C THR A 15 3.29 -6.51 -5.53
N LEU A 16 3.46 -6.56 -6.86
CA LEU A 16 3.94 -7.74 -7.57
C LEU A 16 5.34 -8.15 -7.08
N PRO A 17 5.75 -9.43 -7.27
CA PRO A 17 7.09 -9.87 -6.96
C PRO A 17 8.14 -9.04 -7.72
N ALA A 18 9.11 -8.47 -7.01
CA ALA A 18 10.21 -7.77 -7.63
C ALA A 18 11.20 -8.78 -8.24
N ILE A 19 11.35 -8.74 -9.58
CA ILE A 19 12.32 -9.58 -10.30
C ILE A 19 13.48 -8.69 -10.76
N PRO A 20 14.68 -8.78 -10.15
CA PRO A 20 15.81 -7.96 -10.55
C PRO A 20 16.16 -8.16 -12.02
N LYS A 21 16.21 -7.06 -12.78
CA LYS A 21 16.43 -7.06 -14.25
C LYS A 21 15.35 -7.81 -15.05
N GLY A 22 14.21 -8.13 -14.42
CA GLY A 22 13.06 -8.73 -15.06
C GLY A 22 12.22 -7.71 -15.82
N THR A 23 11.40 -8.23 -16.72
CA THR A 23 10.35 -7.47 -17.41
C THR A 23 9.04 -7.56 -16.64
N MET A 24 8.06 -6.71 -16.97
CA MET A 24 6.69 -6.82 -16.44
C MET A 24 6.09 -8.23 -16.69
N ALA A 25 6.44 -8.88 -17.80
CA ALA A 25 5.98 -10.23 -18.08
C ALA A 25 6.59 -11.26 -17.11
N ASP A 26 7.84 -11.07 -16.70
CA ASP A 26 8.49 -11.93 -15.71
C ASP A 26 7.85 -11.76 -14.32
N GLU A 27 7.51 -10.53 -13.92
CA GLU A 27 6.80 -10.24 -12.67
C GLU A 27 5.42 -10.91 -12.64
N LEU A 28 4.65 -10.79 -13.73
CA LEU A 28 3.35 -11.43 -13.86
C LEU A 28 3.47 -12.96 -13.84
N LYS A 29 4.48 -13.52 -14.51
CA LYS A 29 4.73 -14.97 -14.52
C LYS A 29 5.18 -15.51 -13.17
N ALA A 30 5.81 -14.68 -12.35
CA ALA A 30 6.20 -15.03 -10.98
C ALA A 30 5.01 -15.04 -10.01
N CYS A 31 3.86 -14.44 -10.38
CA CYS A 31 2.67 -14.45 -9.54
C CYS A 31 2.10 -15.87 -9.40
N LEU A 32 1.60 -16.18 -8.21
CA LEU A 32 1.05 -17.49 -7.88
C LEU A 32 -0.09 -17.90 -8.82
N ASN A 33 -0.91 -16.93 -9.24
CA ASN A 33 -2.04 -17.14 -10.14
C ASN A 33 -1.62 -17.46 -11.60
N ALA A 34 -0.35 -17.22 -11.97
CA ALA A 34 0.21 -17.66 -13.25
C ALA A 34 0.67 -19.14 -13.22
N SER A 35 0.65 -19.80 -12.07
CA SER A 35 1.02 -21.21 -11.94
C SER A 35 0.00 -22.14 -12.59
N ASN A 36 0.48 -23.21 -13.22
CA ASN A 36 -0.37 -24.28 -13.75
C ASN A 36 -1.26 -24.93 -12.69
N HIS A 37 -0.84 -24.89 -11.41
CA HIS A 37 -1.58 -25.45 -10.29
C HIS A 37 -2.71 -24.54 -9.80
N TRP A 38 -2.76 -23.27 -10.22
CA TRP A 38 -3.78 -22.32 -9.80
C TRP A 38 -5.21 -22.81 -10.09
N ARG A 39 -5.38 -23.59 -11.18
CA ARG A 39 -6.67 -24.23 -11.52
C ARG A 39 -7.22 -25.18 -10.45
N TYR A 40 -6.39 -25.63 -9.52
CA TYR A 40 -6.75 -26.51 -8.41
C TYR A 40 -6.89 -25.76 -7.08
N VAL A 41 -6.61 -24.46 -7.06
CA VAL A 41 -6.76 -23.61 -5.87
C VAL A 41 -8.23 -23.20 -5.76
N HIS A 42 -8.79 -23.37 -4.57
CA HIS A 42 -10.11 -22.83 -4.24
C HIS A 42 -9.94 -21.48 -3.56
N ASN A 43 -10.52 -20.44 -4.16
CA ASN A 43 -10.45 -19.09 -3.63
C ASN A 43 -11.51 -18.89 -2.55
N LEU A 44 -11.08 -18.40 -1.40
CA LEU A 44 -11.93 -17.95 -0.31
C LEU A 44 -11.58 -16.49 -0.03
N GLU A 45 -12.59 -15.64 0.05
CA GLU A 45 -12.41 -14.20 0.21
C GLU A 45 -12.87 -13.75 1.59
N LEU A 46 -12.02 -12.97 2.27
CA LEU A 46 -12.39 -12.25 3.48
C LEU A 46 -12.93 -10.88 3.08
N THR A 47 -14.20 -10.63 3.38
CA THR A 47 -14.91 -9.40 2.97
C THR A 47 -15.07 -8.38 4.09
N THR A 48 -14.79 -8.77 5.34
CA THR A 48 -15.00 -7.92 6.51
C THR A 48 -13.69 -7.32 7.00
N ASN A 49 -13.59 -5.98 6.98
CA ASN A 49 -12.49 -5.26 7.62
C ASN A 49 -12.73 -5.22 9.14
N MET A 50 -12.12 -6.17 9.85
CA MET A 50 -12.27 -6.30 11.31
C MET A 50 -11.81 -5.07 12.09
N ARG A 51 -10.83 -4.31 11.58
CA ARG A 51 -10.36 -3.08 12.24
C ARG A 51 -11.48 -2.03 12.30
N VAL A 52 -12.15 -1.81 11.17
CA VAL A 52 -13.30 -0.90 11.09
C VAL A 52 -14.47 -1.45 11.89
N HIS A 53 -14.78 -2.74 11.75
CA HIS A 53 -15.91 -3.39 12.42
C HIS A 53 -15.82 -3.29 13.96
N LEU A 54 -14.64 -3.53 14.53
CA LEU A 54 -14.44 -3.53 15.98
C LEU A 54 -14.39 -2.12 16.59
N HIS A 55 -13.89 -1.12 15.85
CA HIS A 55 -13.72 0.24 16.37
C HIS A 55 -14.88 1.18 16.02
N GLY A 56 -15.76 0.80 15.08
CA GLY A 56 -16.93 1.59 14.70
C GLY A 56 -16.60 2.95 14.06
N ASP A 57 -15.35 3.17 13.63
CA ASP A 57 -14.90 4.42 13.03
C ASP A 57 -15.46 4.58 11.61
N LEU A 58 -16.46 5.46 11.46
CA LEU A 58 -17.11 5.76 10.20
C LEU A 58 -16.16 6.37 9.17
N CYS A 59 -15.18 7.17 9.60
CA CYS A 59 -14.19 7.79 8.72
C CYS A 59 -13.22 6.72 8.19
N ALA A 60 -12.71 5.86 9.07
CA ALA A 60 -11.88 4.73 8.66
C ALA A 60 -12.62 3.76 7.74
N GLY A 61 -13.91 3.53 8.00
CA GLY A 61 -14.78 2.72 7.13
C GLY A 61 -14.94 3.31 5.73
N ARG A 62 -15.20 4.63 5.63
CA ARG A 62 -15.28 5.32 4.34
C ARG A 62 -13.96 5.25 3.58
N PHE A 63 -12.86 5.58 4.26
CA PHE A 63 -11.52 5.51 3.67
C PHE A 63 -11.19 4.10 3.15
N ALA A 64 -11.51 3.06 3.93
CA ALA A 64 -11.30 1.67 3.51
C ALA A 64 -12.10 1.32 2.24
N GLN A 65 -13.33 1.81 2.13
CA GLN A 65 -14.18 1.56 0.95
C GLN A 65 -13.67 2.30 -0.31
N GLU A 66 -13.19 3.53 -0.14
CA GLU A 66 -12.56 4.30 -1.22
C GLU A 66 -11.25 3.64 -1.68
N LEU A 67 -10.42 3.19 -0.73
CA LEU A 67 -9.19 2.45 -1.01
C LEU A 67 -9.48 1.14 -1.74
N LEU A 68 -10.52 0.40 -1.35
CA LEU A 68 -10.94 -0.81 -2.06
C LEU A 68 -11.36 -0.50 -3.51
N THR A 69 -12.13 0.57 -3.71
CA THR A 69 -12.58 1.01 -5.05
C THR A 69 -11.40 1.36 -5.95
N LEU A 70 -10.40 2.05 -5.38
CA LEU A 70 -9.14 2.37 -6.03
C LEU A 70 -8.38 1.10 -6.44
N SER A 71 -8.19 0.18 -5.49
CA SER A 71 -7.41 -1.06 -5.70
C SER A 71 -8.06 -2.06 -6.65
N ASP A 72 -9.39 -2.03 -6.78
CA ASP A 72 -10.13 -2.86 -7.74
C ASP A 72 -10.11 -2.28 -9.17
N GLY A 73 -9.44 -1.14 -9.38
CA GLY A 73 -9.41 -0.47 -10.68
C GLY A 73 -10.77 0.10 -11.10
N LYS A 74 -11.68 0.36 -10.15
CA LYS A 74 -13.03 0.89 -10.41
C LYS A 74 -13.07 2.42 -10.48
N VAL A 75 -11.94 3.08 -10.26
CA VAL A 75 -11.79 4.53 -10.41
C VAL A 75 -11.70 4.94 -11.87
N ARG A 76 -12.14 6.16 -12.19
CA ARG A 76 -12.01 6.70 -13.54
C ARG A 76 -10.54 6.94 -13.86
N VAL A 77 -10.12 6.40 -15.00
CA VAL A 77 -8.83 6.66 -15.62
C VAL A 77 -9.06 7.67 -16.73
N ASP A 78 -8.30 8.76 -16.72
CA ASP A 78 -8.28 9.71 -17.82
C ASP A 78 -7.71 9.02 -19.08
N PRO A 79 -8.47 8.92 -20.18
CA PRO A 79 -8.01 8.28 -21.41
C PRO A 79 -6.79 8.95 -22.05
N ALA A 80 -6.57 10.24 -21.82
CA ALA A 80 -5.47 10.97 -22.43
C ALA A 80 -4.14 10.79 -21.68
N SER A 81 -4.17 10.90 -20.34
CA SER A 81 -2.97 10.78 -19.51
C SER A 81 -2.72 9.37 -18.97
N GLY A 82 -3.73 8.50 -18.96
CA GLY A 82 -3.68 7.20 -18.29
C GLY A 82 -3.65 7.30 -16.76
N LEU A 83 -3.88 8.49 -16.20
CA LEU A 83 -3.84 8.74 -14.76
C LEU A 83 -5.23 8.58 -14.14
N ILE A 84 -5.24 8.18 -12.88
CA ILE A 84 -6.44 8.15 -12.05
C ILE A 84 -6.61 9.48 -11.33
N SER A 85 -7.87 9.87 -11.11
CA SER A 85 -8.19 10.96 -10.18
C SER A 85 -8.40 10.39 -8.78
N ILE A 86 -7.65 10.91 -7.81
CA ILE A 86 -7.82 10.57 -6.40
C ILE A 86 -9.13 11.22 -5.90
N PRO A 87 -9.96 10.53 -5.10
CA PRO A 87 -11.19 11.11 -4.55
C PRO A 87 -10.92 12.38 -3.72
N GLU A 88 -11.89 13.30 -3.70
CA GLU A 88 -11.83 14.47 -2.83
C GLU A 88 -11.75 14.04 -1.36
N ASN A 89 -10.86 14.68 -0.59
CA ASN A 89 -10.57 14.36 0.82
C ASN A 89 -9.93 12.99 1.08
N PHE A 90 -9.45 12.30 0.05
CA PHE A 90 -8.71 11.03 0.26
C PHE A 90 -7.34 11.25 0.89
N CYS A 91 -6.69 12.37 0.57
CA CYS A 91 -5.39 12.75 1.12
C CYS A 91 -5.25 14.28 1.22
N ASN A 92 -4.30 14.71 2.05
CA ASN A 92 -3.85 16.09 2.09
C ASN A 92 -2.69 16.25 1.11
N ILE A 93 -2.91 17.01 0.03
CA ILE A 93 -1.87 17.31 -0.96
C ILE A 93 -0.99 18.43 -0.41
N VAL A 94 0.31 18.16 -0.32
CA VAL A 94 1.34 19.13 0.07
C VAL A 94 2.11 19.61 -1.15
N GLN A 95 2.62 20.83 -1.10
CA GLN A 95 3.32 21.48 -2.22
C GLN A 95 4.82 21.18 -2.25
N SER A 96 5.38 20.65 -1.16
CA SER A 96 6.82 20.37 -1.07
C SER A 96 7.15 19.23 -0.11
N VAL A 97 8.36 18.67 -0.26
CA VAL A 97 8.93 17.68 0.66
C VAL A 97 9.14 18.28 2.06
N GLU A 98 9.47 19.56 2.16
CA GLU A 98 9.62 20.24 3.46
C GLU A 98 8.30 20.37 4.22
N GLU A 99 7.22 20.66 3.51
CA GLU A 99 5.86 20.66 4.08
C GLU A 99 5.44 19.24 4.51
N LEU A 100 5.79 18.22 3.73
CA LEU A 100 5.57 16.81 4.12
C LEU A 100 6.34 16.45 5.40
N LYS A 101 7.62 16.80 5.47
CA LYS A 101 8.46 16.56 6.65
C LYS A 101 7.89 17.25 7.89
N THR A 102 7.50 18.52 7.73
CA THR A 102 6.93 19.31 8.84
C THR A 102 5.59 18.75 9.28
N SER A 103 4.73 18.31 8.37
CA SER A 103 3.41 17.76 8.71
C SER A 103 3.49 16.38 9.37
N VAL A 104 4.39 15.50 8.92
CA VAL A 104 4.50 14.12 9.43
C VAL A 104 5.43 14.03 10.65
N LEU A 105 6.58 14.71 10.63
CA LEU A 105 7.65 14.59 11.61
C LEU A 105 7.93 15.91 12.35
N SER A 106 6.89 16.70 12.60
CA SER A 106 7.00 17.94 13.39
C SER A 106 7.75 17.71 14.70
N ASN A 107 8.67 18.61 15.04
CA ASN A 107 9.40 18.58 16.32
C ASN A 107 10.18 17.28 16.60
N ILE A 108 10.64 16.56 15.57
CA ILE A 108 11.41 15.33 15.76
C ILE A 108 12.61 15.49 16.71
N ARG A 109 13.25 16.67 16.72
CA ARG A 109 14.34 17.03 17.66
C ARG A 109 13.95 16.96 19.14
N HIS A 110 12.65 17.05 19.45
CA HIS A 110 12.13 16.93 20.81
C HIS A 110 11.60 15.51 21.11
N HIS A 111 11.30 14.72 20.08
CA HIS A 111 10.69 13.39 20.19
C HIS A 111 11.60 12.24 19.76
N PHE A 112 12.89 12.48 19.45
CA PHE A 112 13.80 11.46 18.94
C PHE A 112 14.03 10.26 19.87
N ASN A 113 13.76 10.42 21.18
CA ASN A 113 13.81 9.32 22.17
C ASN A 113 12.42 8.72 22.48
N ASP A 114 11.34 9.32 21.96
CA ASP A 114 9.97 8.85 22.18
C ASP A 114 9.60 7.80 21.13
N HIS A 115 9.77 6.54 21.51
CA HIS A 115 9.48 5.40 20.63
C HIS A 115 8.00 5.32 20.24
N LYS A 116 7.07 5.73 21.12
CA LYS A 116 5.64 5.69 20.81
C LYS A 116 5.32 6.72 19.73
N TRP A 117 5.89 7.92 19.85
CA TRP A 117 5.72 8.97 18.87
C TRP A 117 6.31 8.57 17.50
N LEU A 118 7.49 7.94 17.48
CA LEU A 118 8.17 7.52 16.26
C LEU A 118 7.43 6.40 15.51
N CYS A 119 6.87 5.41 16.21
CA CYS A 119 6.25 4.24 15.56
C CYS A 119 4.93 4.54 14.83
N GLU A 120 4.29 5.69 15.08
CA GLU A 120 3.02 6.06 14.47
C GLU A 120 3.18 6.84 13.15
N ARG A 121 4.42 7.13 12.73
CA ARG A 121 4.72 8.06 11.63
C ARG A 121 5.76 7.48 10.69
N ALA A 122 5.59 7.69 9.39
CA ALA A 122 6.56 7.33 8.37
C ALA A 122 6.41 8.21 7.14
N ILE A 123 7.53 8.55 6.50
CA ILE A 123 7.55 9.12 5.15
C ILE A 123 7.97 8.01 4.20
N LEU A 124 7.08 7.64 3.28
CA LEU A 124 7.35 6.63 2.26
C LEU A 124 7.70 7.33 0.95
N ALA A 125 8.70 6.81 0.22
CA ALA A 125 9.05 7.27 -1.11
C ALA A 125 9.25 6.09 -2.07
N PRO A 126 8.98 6.25 -3.38
CA PRO A 126 9.05 5.13 -4.33
C PRO A 126 10.46 4.56 -4.57
N LYS A 127 11.51 5.35 -4.26
CA LYS A 127 12.91 5.00 -4.53
C LYS A 127 13.76 5.17 -3.29
N ASN A 128 14.72 4.26 -3.11
CA ASN A 128 15.70 4.33 -2.02
C ASN A 128 16.53 5.62 -2.06
N ASP A 129 16.87 6.15 -3.24
CA ASP A 129 17.60 7.42 -3.36
C ASP A 129 16.80 8.59 -2.77
N SER A 130 15.48 8.63 -2.99
CA SER A 130 14.59 9.63 -2.40
C SER A 130 14.46 9.44 -0.89
N VAL A 131 14.35 8.19 -0.41
CA VAL A 131 14.35 7.87 1.03
C VAL A 131 15.65 8.36 1.68
N ASN A 132 16.80 8.08 1.08
CA ASN A 132 18.10 8.49 1.59
C ASN A 132 18.25 10.02 1.63
N ALA A 133 17.82 10.71 0.56
CA ALA A 133 17.85 12.17 0.50
C ALA A 133 16.99 12.80 1.61
N ILE A 134 15.80 12.26 1.88
CA ILE A 134 14.92 12.73 2.95
C ILE A 134 15.53 12.44 4.32
N ASN A 135 16.06 11.23 4.53
CA ASN A 135 16.66 10.84 5.80
C ASN A 135 17.87 11.71 6.17
N LEU A 136 18.73 12.07 5.21
CA LEU A 136 19.88 12.95 5.45
C LEU A 136 19.49 14.37 5.91
N GLN A 137 18.26 14.80 5.63
CA GLN A 137 17.75 16.11 6.04
C GLN A 137 17.00 16.08 7.38
N ILE A 138 16.66 14.89 7.87
CA ILE A 138 15.94 14.68 9.13
C ILE A 138 16.91 14.42 10.30
N GLN A 139 18.14 13.97 9.98
CA GLN A 139 19.22 13.73 10.94
C GLN A 139 19.60 14.97 11.77
#